data_AF-A0A7Y2YA10-F1
#
_entry.id   AF-A0A7Y2YA10-F1
#
_cell.length_a   1.000
_cell.length_b   1.000
_cell.length_c   1.000
_cell.angle_alpha   90.00
_cell.angle_beta   90.00
_cell.angle_gamma   90.00
#
_symmetry.space_group_name_H-M   'P 1'
#
loop_
_entity.id
_entity.type
_entity.pdbx_description
1 polymer ?
#
loop_
_entity_poly.entity_id
_entity_poly.type
_entity_poly.pdbx_seq_one_letter_code
_entity_poly.pdbx_strand_id
1 'polypeptide(L)'
;MTTENKQDRKIPLEQHDQLEYAQKRILQKKRLYRHFVFFLVGAVFLVILNKVLKYGEAYDWYLWGILLWLFLLLLHTVNVFILHPFMGQEWERSQRERLVQKQRQRISELQKEMETDFPMASKPKKKT
;
A
#
# COMPACT_ATOMS: atom_id res chain seq x y z
N MET A 1 9.23 13.70 48.09
CA MET A 1 8.94 12.34 47.60
C MET A 1 7.85 12.45 46.55
N THR A 2 8.22 12.49 45.26
CA THR A 2 7.26 12.48 44.15
C THR A 2 7.21 11.07 43.59
N THR A 3 6.09 10.39 43.80
CA THR A 3 5.83 9.05 43.30
C THR A 3 5.61 9.08 41.79
N GLU A 4 6.60 8.68 41.00
CA GLU A 4 6.40 8.37 39.59
C GLU A 4 5.54 7.11 39.46
N ASN A 5 4.29 7.29 39.04
CA ASN A 5 3.35 6.24 38.72
C ASN A 5 3.82 5.51 37.43
N LYS A 6 4.37 4.30 37.58
CA LYS A 6 4.90 3.47 36.49
C LYS A 6 3.83 2.79 35.62
N GLN A 7 2.55 3.03 35.84
CA GLN A 7 1.46 2.28 35.21
C GLN A 7 1.19 2.67 33.74
N ASP A 8 1.75 3.78 33.23
CA ASP A 8 1.37 4.35 31.93
C ASP A 8 2.31 4.01 30.76
N ARG A 9 3.13 2.94 30.88
CA ARG A 9 4.04 2.46 29.82
C ARG A 9 3.50 1.30 28.99
N LYS A 10 2.18 1.17 28.91
CA LYS A 10 1.54 0.28 27.94
C LYS A 10 0.75 1.15 26.98
N ILE A 11 1.43 1.69 25.98
CA ILE A 11 0.75 2.17 24.78
C ILE A 11 -0.12 0.98 24.31
N PRO A 12 -1.46 1.12 24.23
CA PRO A 12 -2.33 0.02 23.86
C PRO A 12 -1.86 -0.54 22.52
N LEU A 13 -1.72 -1.88 22.42
CA LEU A 13 -1.16 -2.56 21.25
C LEU A 13 -1.81 -2.10 19.93
N GLU A 14 -3.09 -1.74 19.95
CA GLU A 14 -3.78 -1.15 18.79
C GLU A 14 -3.18 0.18 18.30
N GLN A 15 -2.70 1.06 19.19
CA GLN A 15 -2.05 2.30 18.78
C GLN A 15 -0.67 2.05 18.17
N HIS A 16 0.05 1.03 18.64
CA HIS A 16 1.32 0.63 18.04
C HIS A 16 1.14 0.16 16.59
N ASP A 17 0.13 -0.67 16.31
CA ASP A 17 -0.16 -1.16 14.96
C ASP A 17 -0.58 -0.03 14.01
N GLN A 18 -1.37 0.93 14.50
CA GLN A 18 -1.77 2.11 13.72
C GLN A 18 -0.58 3.00 13.35
N LEU A 19 0.35 3.21 14.30
CA LEU A 19 1.58 3.96 14.06
C LEU A 19 2.50 3.25 13.08
N GLU A 20 2.69 1.94 13.23
CA GLU A 20 3.51 1.14 12.32
C GLU A 20 2.92 1.13 10.90
N TYR A 21 1.58 1.09 10.80
CA TYR A 21 0.87 1.22 9.53
C TYR A 21 1.07 2.60 8.88
N ALA A 22 0.95 3.67 9.65
CA ALA A 22 1.19 5.04 9.17
C ALA A 22 2.64 5.21 8.67
N GLN A 23 3.61 4.65 9.40
CA GLN A 23 5.02 4.66 8.99
C GLN A 23 5.26 3.88 7.68
N LYS A 24 4.66 2.71 7.51
CA LYS A 24 4.75 1.92 6.26
C LYS A 24 4.21 2.71 5.06
N ARG A 25 3.09 3.42 5.23
CA ARG A 25 2.52 4.29 4.18
C ARG A 25 3.44 5.45 3.81
N ILE A 26 4.11 6.06 4.78
CA ILE A 26 5.10 7.14 4.54
C ILE A 26 6.31 6.60 3.77
N LEU A 27 6.79 5.41 4.13
CA LEU A 27 7.95 4.79 3.48
C LEU A 27 7.67 4.41 2.01
N GLN A 28 6.46 3.92 1.74
CA GLN A 28 5.99 3.65 0.37
C GLN A 28 5.94 4.93 -0.48
N LYS A 29 5.38 6.03 0.05
CA LYS A 29 5.38 7.34 -0.62
C LYS A 29 6.80 7.81 -0.91
N LYS A 30 7.72 7.68 0.05
CA LYS A 30 9.12 8.10 -0.10
C LYS A 30 9.87 7.31 -1.18
N ARG A 31 9.58 5.99 -1.31
CA ARG A 31 10.15 5.15 -2.38
C ARG A 31 9.70 5.65 -3.75
N LEU A 32 8.46 6.09 -3.89
CA LEU A 32 7.92 6.64 -5.13
C LEU A 32 8.70 7.88 -5.60
N TYR A 33 8.86 8.85 -4.70
CA TYR A 33 9.60 10.08 -4.98
C TYR A 33 11.05 9.82 -5.36
N ARG A 34 11.71 8.85 -4.72
CA ARG A 34 13.08 8.47 -5.10
C ARG A 34 13.18 7.93 -6.54
N HIS A 35 12.23 7.09 -6.96
CA HIS A 35 12.21 6.61 -8.35
C HIS A 35 11.95 7.75 -9.33
N PHE A 36 11.01 8.65 -9.00
CA PHE A 36 10.75 9.84 -9.82
C PHE A 36 11.98 10.72 -10.00
N VAL A 37 12.72 11.01 -8.91
CA VAL A 37 13.94 11.81 -8.98
C VAL A 37 15.03 11.12 -9.82
N PHE A 38 15.28 9.84 -9.60
CA PHE A 38 16.28 9.09 -10.37
C PHE A 38 15.93 9.04 -11.86
N PHE A 39 14.63 8.88 -12.16
CA PHE A 39 14.11 8.85 -13.51
C PHE A 39 14.25 10.20 -14.22
N LEU A 40 13.97 11.31 -13.51
CA LEU A 40 14.11 12.67 -14.03
C LEU A 40 15.59 13.03 -14.30
N VAL A 41 16.49 12.62 -13.40
CA VAL A 41 17.95 12.72 -13.61
C VAL A 41 18.38 11.91 -14.82
N GLY A 42 17.89 10.69 -15.01
CA GLY A 42 18.19 9.85 -16.17
C GLY A 42 17.70 10.45 -17.50
N ALA A 43 16.52 11.08 -17.50
CA ALA A 43 16.01 11.79 -18.68
C ALA A 43 16.89 12.98 -19.06
N VAL A 44 17.29 13.81 -18.08
CA VAL A 44 18.22 14.93 -18.30
C VAL A 44 19.59 14.42 -18.78
N PHE A 45 20.08 13.33 -18.20
CA PHE A 45 21.35 12.71 -18.57
C PHE A 45 21.37 12.30 -20.06
N LEU A 46 20.30 11.70 -20.57
CA LEU A 46 20.21 11.32 -22.00
C LEU A 46 20.19 12.52 -22.95
N VAL A 47 19.52 13.60 -22.58
CA VAL A 47 19.53 14.85 -23.37
C VAL A 47 20.93 15.43 -23.44
N ILE A 48 21.66 15.43 -22.32
CA ILE A 48 23.05 15.90 -22.26
C ILE A 48 23.94 14.98 -23.10
N LEU A 49 23.79 13.66 -22.98
CA LEU A 49 24.56 12.67 -23.74
C LEU A 49 24.37 12.88 -25.24
N ASN A 50 23.13 13.10 -25.69
CA ASN A 50 22.84 13.41 -27.09
C ASN A 50 23.52 14.71 -27.55
N LYS A 51 23.42 15.78 -26.75
CA LYS A 51 23.95 17.10 -27.12
C LYS A 51 25.48 17.18 -27.08
N VAL A 52 26.11 16.43 -26.16
CA VAL A 52 27.57 16.44 -25.93
C VAL A 52 28.29 15.47 -26.87
N LEU A 53 27.76 14.26 -27.10
CA LEU A 53 28.51 13.28 -27.88
C LEU A 53 28.44 13.51 -29.40
N LYS A 54 27.44 14.24 -29.93
CA LYS A 54 27.28 14.52 -31.39
C LYS A 54 27.67 13.32 -32.29
N TYR A 55 27.40 12.09 -31.82
CA TYR A 55 27.86 10.90 -32.51
C TYR A 55 26.88 10.61 -33.65
N GLY A 56 27.38 10.36 -34.86
CA GLY A 56 26.56 9.89 -35.98
C GLY A 56 25.87 10.98 -36.80
N GLU A 57 26.63 11.85 -37.49
CA GLU A 57 26.09 12.76 -38.52
C GLU A 57 25.39 12.03 -39.69
N ALA A 58 25.58 10.71 -39.84
CA ALA A 58 24.98 9.91 -40.89
C ALA A 58 23.82 9.00 -40.43
N TYR A 59 23.58 8.84 -39.11
CA TYR A 59 22.55 7.92 -38.61
C TYR A 59 21.96 8.41 -37.28
N ASP A 60 20.66 8.65 -37.26
CA ASP A 60 19.89 9.18 -36.12
C ASP A 60 19.66 8.15 -35.00
N TRP A 61 20.72 7.50 -34.51
CA TRP A 61 20.63 6.50 -33.42
C TRP A 61 20.00 7.06 -32.14
N TYR A 62 20.06 8.38 -31.93
CA TYR A 62 19.45 9.05 -30.79
C TYR A 62 17.93 8.94 -30.78
N LEU A 63 17.28 8.80 -31.96
CA LEU A 63 15.84 8.55 -32.05
C LEU A 63 15.50 7.24 -31.35
N TRP A 64 16.28 6.18 -31.59
CA TRP A 64 16.10 4.89 -30.92
C TRP A 64 16.36 4.98 -29.42
N GLY A 65 17.38 5.73 -29.00
CA GLY A 65 17.67 5.98 -27.58
C GLY A 65 16.53 6.70 -26.85
N ILE A 66 16.02 7.78 -27.45
CA ILE A 66 14.88 8.56 -26.91
C ILE A 66 13.61 7.71 -26.91
N LEU A 67 13.35 6.95 -27.98
CA LEU A 67 12.15 6.12 -28.10
C LEU A 67 12.15 4.99 -27.08
N LEU A 68 13.28 4.32 -26.87
CA LEU A 68 13.44 3.32 -25.81
C LEU A 68 13.25 3.95 -24.42
N TRP A 69 13.84 5.12 -24.19
CA TRP A 69 13.72 5.79 -22.90
C TRP A 69 12.30 6.27 -22.60
N LEU A 70 11.62 6.82 -23.61
CA LEU A 70 10.22 7.23 -23.53
C LEU A 70 9.31 6.02 -23.27
N PHE A 71 9.60 4.87 -23.89
CA PHE A 71 8.86 3.65 -23.65
C PHE A 71 8.99 3.16 -22.19
N LEU A 72 10.21 3.15 -21.66
CA LEU A 72 10.45 2.84 -20.24
C LEU A 72 9.75 3.84 -19.30
N LEU A 73 9.74 5.13 -19.65
CA LEU A 73 9.04 6.19 -18.92
C LEU A 73 7.54 5.92 -18.84
N LEU A 74 6.92 5.59 -19.98
CA LEU A 74 5.51 5.29 -20.08
C LEU A 74 5.13 4.06 -19.24
N LEU A 75 5.86 2.95 -19.38
CA LEU A 75 5.62 1.75 -18.58
C LEU A 75 5.77 2.03 -17.08
N HIS A 76 6.80 2.77 -16.68
CA HIS A 76 7.02 3.13 -15.28
C HIS A 76 5.87 3.99 -14.74
N THR A 77 5.45 5.00 -15.51
CA THR A 77 4.37 5.92 -15.13
C THR A 77 3.05 5.19 -14.98
N VAL A 78 2.68 4.33 -15.93
CA VAL A 78 1.46 3.52 -15.84
C VAL A 78 1.50 2.58 -14.63
N ASN A 79 2.62 1.91 -14.38
CA ASN A 79 2.75 0.99 -13.25
C ASN A 79 2.65 1.70 -11.89
N VAL A 80 3.34 2.83 -11.74
CA VAL A 80 3.35 3.60 -10.50
C VAL A 80 2.06 4.38 -10.28
N PHE A 81 1.48 4.96 -11.33
CA PHE A 81 0.38 5.91 -11.20
C PHE A 81 -1.00 5.27 -11.35
N ILE A 82 -1.10 4.17 -12.11
CA ILE A 82 -2.37 3.44 -12.31
C ILE A 82 -2.36 2.16 -11.48
N LEU A 83 -1.40 1.26 -11.68
CA LEU A 83 -1.45 -0.06 -11.01
C LEU A 83 -1.26 0.02 -9.50
N HIS A 84 -0.34 0.85 -9.00
CA HIS A 84 -0.04 0.92 -7.56
C HIS A 84 -1.19 1.53 -6.70
N PRO A 85 -1.90 2.60 -7.09
CA PRO A 85 -3.08 3.06 -6.35
C PRO A 85 -4.33 2.21 -6.62
N PHE A 86 -4.53 1.70 -7.85
CA PHE A 86 -5.72 0.90 -8.18
C PHE A 86 -5.73 -0.48 -7.52
N MET A 87 -4.57 -1.13 -7.45
CA MET A 87 -4.40 -2.46 -6.83
C MET A 87 -3.58 -2.39 -5.53
N GLY A 88 -3.59 -1.21 -4.91
CA GLY A 88 -2.87 -0.93 -3.68
C GLY A 88 -3.55 -1.53 -2.44
N GLN A 89 -2.93 -1.28 -1.29
CA GLN A 89 -3.36 -1.80 0.01
C GLN A 89 -4.80 -1.41 0.39
N GLU A 90 -5.35 -0.33 -0.16
CA GLU A 90 -6.73 0.10 0.06
C GLU A 90 -7.74 -0.77 -0.70
N TRP A 91 -7.42 -1.15 -1.94
CA TRP A 91 -8.21 -2.13 -2.68
C TRP A 91 -8.22 -3.47 -1.93
N GLU A 92 -7.06 -3.94 -1.49
CA GLU A 92 -6.92 -5.20 -0.74
C GLU A 92 -7.67 -5.17 0.61
N ARG A 93 -7.64 -4.03 1.32
CA ARG A 93 -8.45 -3.82 2.54
C ARG A 93 -9.95 -3.84 2.24
N SER A 94 -10.39 -3.17 1.18
CA SER A 94 -11.80 -3.17 0.78
C SER A 94 -12.30 -4.58 0.45
N GLN A 95 -11.46 -5.42 -0.17
CA GLN A 95 -11.81 -6.82 -0.45
C GLN A 95 -11.86 -7.66 0.83
N ARG A 96 -10.91 -7.48 1.76
CA ARG A 96 -10.93 -8.15 3.07
C ARG A 96 -12.15 -7.80 3.90
N GLU A 97 -12.51 -6.53 4.00
CA GLU A 97 -13.70 -6.09 4.74
C GLU A 97 -14.97 -6.72 4.19
N ARG A 98 -15.11 -6.77 2.86
CA ARG A 98 -16.22 -7.46 2.20
C ARG A 98 -16.27 -8.95 2.56
N LEU A 99 -15.13 -9.63 2.59
CA LEU A 99 -15.06 -11.05 2.99
C LEU A 99 -15.43 -11.25 4.47
N VAL A 100 -14.88 -10.42 5.36
CA VAL A 100 -15.14 -10.49 6.81
C VAL A 100 -16.61 -10.21 7.11
N GLN A 101 -17.23 -9.26 6.42
CA GLN A 101 -18.67 -8.99 6.54
C GLN A 101 -19.51 -10.21 6.15
N LYS A 102 -19.19 -10.88 5.03
CA LYS A 102 -19.86 -12.12 4.64
C LYS A 102 -19.71 -13.24 5.67
N GLN A 103 -18.51 -13.39 6.24
CA GLN A 103 -18.26 -14.37 7.29
C GLN A 103 -19.08 -14.06 8.56
N ARG A 104 -19.15 -12.79 8.97
CA ARG A 104 -19.96 -12.36 10.12
C ARG A 104 -21.46 -12.63 9.90
N GLN A 105 -21.97 -12.38 8.70
CA GLN A 105 -23.35 -12.70 8.34
C GLN A 105 -23.62 -14.20 8.45
N ARG A 106 -22.75 -15.04 7.88
CA ARG A 106 -22.88 -16.50 7.97
C ARG A 106 -22.85 -17.01 9.41
N ILE A 107 -21.98 -16.46 10.26
CA ILE A 107 -21.92 -16.80 11.68
C ILE A 107 -23.23 -16.40 12.39
N SER A 108 -23.80 -15.24 12.08
CA SER A 108 -25.07 -14.80 12.68
C SER A 108 -26.26 -15.67 12.26
N GLU A 109 -26.28 -16.14 11.00
CA GLU A 109 -27.29 -17.08 10.51
C GLU A 109 -27.19 -18.42 11.23
N LEU A 110 -25.98 -18.98 11.32
CA LEU A 110 -25.74 -20.23 12.05
C LEU A 110 -26.10 -20.12 13.54
N GLN A 111 -25.81 -19.00 14.18
CA GLN A 111 -26.22 -18.76 15.57
C GLN A 111 -27.75 -18.75 15.73
N LYS A 112 -28.46 -18.16 14.78
CA LYS A 112 -29.93 -18.11 14.77
C LYS A 112 -30.55 -19.48 14.51
N GLU A 113 -29.97 -20.28 13.62
CA GLU A 113 -30.36 -21.67 13.37
C GLU A 113 -30.17 -22.53 14.63
N MET A 114 -29.01 -22.42 15.30
CA MET A 114 -28.76 -23.15 16.56
C MET A 114 -29.73 -22.76 17.69
N GLU A 115 -30.10 -21.49 17.79
CA GLU A 115 -31.09 -21.02 18.79
C GLU A 115 -32.50 -21.53 18.47
N THR A 116 -32.83 -21.70 17.18
CA THR A 116 -34.12 -22.24 16.72
C THR A 116 -34.21 -23.75 16.93
N ASP A 117 -33.14 -24.50 16.64
CA ASP A 117 -33.11 -25.96 16.76
C ASP A 117 -32.88 -26.46 18.20
N PHE A 118 -32.28 -25.64 19.07
CA PHE A 118 -32.02 -25.97 20.49
C PHE A 118 -32.44 -24.85 21.46
N PRO A 119 -33.75 -24.58 21.64
CA PRO A 119 -34.25 -23.44 22.42
C PRO A 119 -33.95 -23.48 23.94
N MET A 120 -33.32 -24.55 24.46
CA MET A 120 -33.17 -24.80 25.90
C MET A 120 -31.71 -24.84 26.43
N ALA A 121 -30.67 -24.62 25.61
CA ALA A 121 -29.28 -24.95 26.02
C ALA A 121 -28.29 -23.81 26.26
N SER A 122 -28.57 -22.52 26.02
CA SER A 122 -27.51 -21.50 26.26
C SER A 122 -27.99 -20.09 26.63
N LYS A 123 -28.32 -19.88 27.90
CA LYS A 123 -28.13 -18.54 28.50
C LYS A 123 -26.68 -18.45 29.01
N PRO A 124 -25.79 -17.62 28.43
CA PRO A 124 -24.49 -17.39 29.04
C PRO A 124 -24.70 -16.57 30.33
N LYS A 125 -24.31 -17.14 31.47
CA LYS A 125 -24.22 -16.41 32.75
C LYS A 125 -23.30 -15.20 32.55
N LYS A 126 -23.86 -13.99 32.71
CA LYS A 126 -23.06 -12.78 32.92
C LYS A 126 -22.15 -13.02 34.13
N LYS A 127 -20.83 -12.93 33.94
CA LYS A 127 -19.87 -12.85 35.04
C LYS A 127 -19.95 -11.45 35.62
N THR A 128 -20.41 -11.37 36.87
CA THR A 128 -20.17 -10.28 37.83
C THR A 128 -18.68 -10.02 38.00
#